data_AF-A0A2D7VZU8-F1
#
_entry.id   AF-A0A2D7VZU8-F1
#
_cell.length_a   1.000
_cell.length_b   1.000
_cell.length_c   1.000
_cell.angle_alpha   90.00
_cell.angle_beta   90.00
_cell.angle_gamma   90.00
#
_symmetry.space_group_name_H-M   'P 1'
#
loop_
_entity.id
_entity.type
_entity.pdbx_description
1 polymer ?
#
loop_
_entity_poly.entity_id
_entity_poly.type
_entity_poly.pdbx_seq_one_letter_code
_entity_poly.pdbx_strand_id
1 'polypeptide(L)'
;MTSQTLTIRNKSGTIPRLPDDFVWHPKQLKEDKQVIADMRTELFGLANNSVPLLTSASYKQSKGTGRKEIYLALAPHRLSEVLTFPGHVWTACTHSTHECRTHCVGLTAGLNKFPNQLKAKIVRTRLMLLHKEVFWRTVLSELFRLQLNHGPLAVRLNAYSDVDFSPIEKFVREAIGTASVRYDYSKVKSRFNGFRYDPVVSDSNGKIELDLGYGPTKSDRKAPKRELFSHLPKGYYAPIVHLAYSGRGPKFDGPEELNSILDRGHNVAIITDELPTSKTLFGRPWTNADEDDRAVYKYDGHYLVLSPKGSLTKNNKFVYQVQS
;
A
#
# COMPACT_ATOMS: atom_id res chain seq x y z
N MET A 1 -7.17 -6.82 34.47
CA MET A 1 -8.14 -6.12 33.60
C MET A 1 -8.58 -7.09 32.53
N THR A 2 -9.88 -7.29 32.40
CA THR A 2 -10.54 -8.22 31.47
C THR A 2 -10.04 -7.98 30.05
N SER A 3 -9.48 -9.02 29.42
CA SER A 3 -9.23 -9.07 27.98
C SER A 3 -10.55 -8.79 27.27
N GLN A 4 -10.80 -7.52 26.90
CA GLN A 4 -12.01 -7.17 26.20
C GLN A 4 -11.99 -7.90 24.88
N THR A 5 -12.92 -8.83 24.78
CA THR A 5 -13.14 -9.69 23.63
C THR A 5 -13.79 -8.84 22.55
N LEU A 6 -12.96 -8.09 21.82
CA LEU A 6 -13.40 -7.20 20.75
C LEU A 6 -13.70 -8.03 19.50
N THR A 7 -14.99 -8.20 19.21
CA THR A 7 -15.44 -8.79 17.95
C THR A 7 -15.16 -7.79 16.82
N ILE A 8 -14.05 -7.98 16.10
CA ILE A 8 -13.76 -7.22 14.88
C ILE A 8 -14.73 -7.69 13.80
N ARG A 9 -15.77 -6.90 13.50
CA ARG A 9 -16.77 -7.19 12.45
C ARG A 9 -16.35 -6.71 11.06
N ASN A 10 -15.13 -6.20 10.92
CA ASN A 10 -14.63 -5.66 9.67
C ASN A 10 -14.37 -6.75 8.64
N LYS A 11 -14.72 -6.46 7.39
CA LYS A 11 -14.33 -7.30 6.25
C LYS A 11 -12.80 -7.30 6.14
N SER A 12 -12.22 -8.48 5.91
CA SER A 12 -10.78 -8.59 5.64
C SER A 12 -10.39 -7.72 4.45
N GLY A 13 -9.20 -7.12 4.53
CA GLY A 13 -8.71 -6.19 3.51
C GLY A 13 -9.39 -4.83 3.47
N THR A 14 -10.27 -4.49 4.41
CA THR A 14 -10.83 -3.13 4.55
C THR A 14 -10.41 -2.51 5.88
N ILE A 15 -10.33 -1.18 5.91
CA ILE A 15 -10.14 -0.43 7.16
C ILE A 15 -11.49 -0.19 7.86
N PRO A 16 -11.51 0.00 9.19
CA PRO A 16 -12.70 0.50 9.88
C PRO A 16 -13.10 1.89 9.40
N ARG A 17 -14.41 2.07 9.17
CA ARG A 17 -15.00 3.37 8.84
C ARG A 17 -14.72 4.35 9.98
N LEU A 18 -14.14 5.49 9.64
CA LEU A 18 -14.00 6.61 10.56
C LEU A 18 -15.36 7.30 10.76
N PRO A 19 -15.60 7.91 11.94
CA PRO A 19 -16.81 8.69 12.14
C PRO A 19 -16.83 9.89 11.18
N ASP A 20 -18.03 10.38 10.85
CA ASP A 20 -18.21 11.42 9.84
C ASP A 20 -17.60 12.77 10.27
N ASP A 21 -17.45 12.97 11.58
CA ASP A 21 -16.82 14.12 12.24
C ASP A 21 -15.33 13.89 12.57
N PHE A 22 -14.68 12.89 11.95
CA PHE A 22 -13.26 12.64 12.16
C PHE A 22 -12.40 13.86 11.79
N VAL A 23 -11.61 14.32 12.76
CA VAL A 23 -10.63 15.39 12.60
C VAL A 23 -9.24 14.88 12.97
N TRP A 24 -8.23 15.37 12.25
CA TRP A 24 -6.83 15.15 12.56
C TRP A 24 -6.09 16.49 12.65
N HIS A 25 -4.94 16.49 13.33
CA HIS A 25 -4.14 17.70 13.52
C HIS A 25 -2.67 17.46 13.11
N PRO A 26 -1.95 18.50 12.66
CA PRO A 26 -0.51 18.41 12.36
C PRO A 26 0.34 17.87 13.52
N LYS A 27 -0.03 18.24 14.75
CA LYS A 27 0.63 17.81 15.98
C LYS A 27 -0.08 16.58 16.53
N GLN A 28 0.71 15.54 16.80
CA GLN A 28 0.20 14.35 17.48
C GLN A 28 -0.24 14.69 18.91
N LEU A 29 -1.46 14.29 19.26
CA LEU A 29 -2.06 14.53 20.57
C LEU A 29 -1.35 13.70 21.65
N LYS A 30 -1.36 14.19 22.90
CA LYS A 30 -0.72 13.50 24.02
C LYS A 30 -1.48 12.24 24.39
N GLU A 31 -2.80 12.30 24.30
CA GLU A 31 -3.74 11.22 24.57
C GLU A 31 -3.54 10.08 23.58
N ASP A 32 -3.35 10.40 22.28
CA ASP A 32 -3.06 9.41 21.25
C ASP A 32 -1.76 8.65 21.52
N LYS A 33 -0.71 9.37 21.96
CA LYS A 33 0.57 8.75 22.36
C LYS A 33 0.39 7.81 23.55
N GLN A 34 -0.45 8.18 24.52
CA GLN A 34 -0.72 7.35 25.68
C GLN A 34 -1.42 6.05 25.28
N VAL A 35 -2.45 6.11 24.43
CA VAL A 35 -3.15 4.90 23.93
C VAL A 35 -2.18 3.95 23.21
N ILE A 36 -1.27 4.48 22.40
CA ILE A 36 -0.25 3.66 21.72
C ILE A 36 0.68 2.99 22.73
N ALA A 37 1.12 3.74 23.74
CA ALA A 37 2.05 3.27 24.76
C ALA A 37 1.41 2.21 25.67
N ASP A 38 0.15 2.43 26.06
CA ASP A 38 -0.66 1.48 26.84
C ASP A 38 -0.88 0.19 26.06
N MET A 39 -1.23 0.25 24.77
CA MET A 39 -1.40 -0.95 23.94
C MET A 39 -0.11 -1.78 23.83
N ARG A 40 1.05 -1.12 23.72
CA ARG A 40 2.35 -1.83 23.69
C ARG A 40 2.67 -2.52 25.00
N THR A 41 2.32 -1.86 26.11
CA THR A 41 2.49 -2.39 27.46
C THR A 41 1.57 -3.60 27.66
N GLU A 42 0.29 -3.46 27.29
CA GLU A 42 -0.72 -4.54 27.38
C GLU A 42 -0.31 -5.78 26.57
N LEU A 43 0.10 -5.59 25.31
CA LEU A 43 0.39 -6.70 24.41
C LEU A 43 1.69 -7.44 24.74
N PHE A 44 2.71 -6.71 25.20
CA PHE A 44 4.08 -7.22 25.19
C PHE A 44 4.90 -6.90 26.45
N GLY A 45 4.29 -6.27 27.47
CA GLY A 45 5.00 -5.84 28.67
C GLY A 45 6.13 -4.85 28.39
N LEU A 46 6.03 -4.09 27.30
CA LEU A 46 7.06 -3.12 26.91
C LEU A 46 6.95 -1.84 27.75
N ALA A 47 8.05 -1.08 27.84
CA ALA A 47 8.05 0.23 28.48
C ALA A 47 6.96 1.14 27.89
N ASN A 48 6.29 1.90 28.76
CA ASN A 48 5.17 2.78 28.44
C ASN A 48 5.63 4.02 27.68
N ASN A 49 6.07 3.82 26.44
CA ASN A 49 6.50 4.86 25.51
C ASN A 49 5.74 4.72 24.19
N SER A 50 5.40 5.84 23.55
CA SER A 50 4.89 5.83 22.17
C SER A 50 6.03 5.56 21.18
N VAL A 51 5.71 4.96 20.03
CA VAL A 51 6.65 4.77 18.89
C VAL A 51 5.99 5.19 17.58
N PRO A 52 6.80 5.56 16.56
CA PRO A 52 6.28 5.86 15.25
C PRO A 52 5.50 4.69 14.63
N LEU A 53 4.36 5.00 14.01
CA LEU A 53 3.57 4.02 13.26
C LEU A 53 4.13 3.83 11.84
N LEU A 54 4.74 4.87 11.27
CA LEU A 54 5.36 4.82 9.96
C LEU A 54 6.83 4.40 10.04
N THR A 55 7.29 3.75 8.99
CA THR A 55 8.70 3.37 8.84
C THR A 55 9.26 4.06 7.61
N SER A 56 10.48 4.57 7.70
CA SER A 56 11.21 5.08 6.54
C SER A 56 12.10 3.98 5.94
N ALA A 57 12.28 4.00 4.62
CA ALA A 57 13.20 3.07 3.97
C ALA A 57 14.62 3.26 4.52
N SER A 58 15.15 2.19 5.10
CA SER A 58 16.54 2.10 5.52
C SER A 58 17.34 1.51 4.36
N TYR A 59 18.22 2.33 3.80
CA TYR A 59 19.48 1.92 3.19
C TYR A 59 19.53 1.27 1.80
N LYS A 60 18.42 0.96 1.11
CA LYS A 60 18.47 0.38 -0.25
C LYS A 60 18.30 1.35 -1.42
N GLN A 61 18.28 2.65 -1.19
CA GLN A 61 18.16 3.63 -2.26
C GLN A 61 19.52 4.25 -2.54
N SER A 62 19.94 4.23 -3.80
CA SER A 62 21.09 5.00 -4.27
C SER A 62 21.05 6.41 -3.68
N LYS A 63 22.16 6.81 -3.07
CA LYS A 63 22.32 8.14 -2.49
C LYS A 63 21.96 9.18 -3.56
N GLY A 64 20.99 10.05 -3.29
CA GLY A 64 21.02 11.42 -3.82
C GLY A 64 19.88 11.90 -4.73
N THR A 65 18.98 11.07 -5.26
CA THR A 65 17.90 11.59 -6.13
C THR A 65 16.55 10.96 -5.83
N GLY A 66 15.56 11.80 -5.49
CA GLY A 66 14.13 11.46 -5.40
C GLY A 66 13.50 11.49 -4.00
N ARG A 67 12.18 11.31 -3.97
CA ARG A 67 11.32 11.51 -2.78
C ARG A 67 11.64 10.51 -1.67
N LYS A 68 11.58 10.96 -0.40
CA LYS A 68 11.80 10.08 0.75
C LYS A 68 10.69 9.02 0.84
N GLU A 69 11.07 7.76 0.88
CA GLU A 69 10.12 6.65 0.99
C GLU A 69 9.67 6.40 2.43
N ILE A 70 8.35 6.45 2.61
CA ILE A 70 7.67 6.19 3.87
C ILE A 70 6.66 5.07 3.63
N TYR A 71 6.64 4.08 4.51
CA TYR A 71 5.70 2.97 4.40
C TYR A 71 5.04 2.61 5.72
N LEU A 72 3.80 2.11 5.59
CA LEU A 72 3.04 1.48 6.66
C LEU A 72 3.12 -0.04 6.48
N ALA A 73 3.63 -0.71 7.51
CA ALA A 73 3.68 -2.16 7.57
C ALA A 73 2.70 -2.67 8.64
N LEU A 74 1.55 -3.14 8.17
CA LEU A 74 0.59 -3.89 8.98
C LEU A 74 1.05 -5.35 9.14
N ALA A 75 0.51 -6.05 10.13
CA ALA A 75 0.70 -7.47 10.33
C ALA A 75 0.17 -8.26 9.12
N PRO A 76 1.01 -9.02 8.40
CA PRO A 76 0.57 -9.80 7.25
C PRO A 76 0.01 -11.16 7.70
N HIS A 77 -1.06 -11.63 7.03
CA HIS A 77 -1.70 -12.95 7.20
C HIS A 77 -1.58 -13.59 8.60
N ARG A 78 -0.66 -14.55 8.83
CA ARG A 78 -0.58 -15.32 10.09
C ARG A 78 -0.34 -14.43 11.30
N LEU A 79 0.27 -13.27 11.08
CA LEU A 79 0.48 -12.29 12.13
C LEU A 79 -0.79 -11.45 12.41
N SER A 80 -1.74 -11.38 11.47
CA SER A 80 -3.08 -10.83 11.70
C SER A 80 -3.98 -11.84 12.45
N GLU A 81 -3.79 -13.15 12.22
CA GLU A 81 -4.61 -14.22 12.81
C GLU A 81 -4.56 -14.25 14.34
N VAL A 82 -3.42 -13.90 14.92
CA VAL A 82 -3.23 -13.79 16.38
C VAL A 82 -3.98 -12.61 17.01
N LEU A 83 -4.65 -11.77 16.22
CA LEU A 83 -5.34 -10.56 16.68
C LEU A 83 -6.86 -10.73 16.77
N THR A 84 -7.38 -11.92 16.46
CA THR A 84 -8.81 -12.14 16.23
C THR A 84 -9.34 -13.39 16.93
N PHE A 85 -10.65 -13.45 17.15
CA PHE A 85 -11.34 -14.57 17.81
C PHE A 85 -11.34 -15.84 16.95
N PRO A 86 -11.41 -17.03 17.57
CA PRO A 86 -11.72 -18.27 16.86
C PRO A 86 -13.00 -18.09 16.03
N GLY A 87 -12.91 -18.27 14.72
CA GLY A 87 -14.04 -18.17 13.78
C GLY A 87 -14.16 -16.86 12.99
N HIS A 88 -13.44 -15.79 13.35
CA HIS A 88 -13.48 -14.51 12.62
C HIS A 88 -12.10 -13.90 12.44
N VAL A 89 -11.36 -14.37 11.43
CA VAL A 89 -10.03 -13.85 11.11
C VAL A 89 -10.13 -12.65 10.16
N TRP A 90 -9.87 -11.46 10.69
CA TRP A 90 -9.48 -10.32 9.86
C TRP A 90 -8.05 -10.52 9.36
N THR A 91 -7.82 -10.37 8.05
CA THR A 91 -6.48 -10.41 7.46
C THR A 91 -6.23 -9.19 6.58
N ALA A 92 -5.01 -8.67 6.66
CA ALA A 92 -4.54 -7.61 5.78
C ALA A 92 -4.23 -8.11 4.36
N CYS A 93 -4.10 -9.42 4.14
CA CYS A 93 -3.63 -10.03 2.88
C CYS A 93 -4.69 -10.96 2.28
N THR A 94 -5.83 -10.41 1.85
CA THR A 94 -7.02 -11.15 1.40
C THR A 94 -6.79 -12.05 0.19
N HIS A 95 -5.86 -11.68 -0.69
CA HIS A 95 -5.55 -12.44 -1.92
C HIS A 95 -4.19 -13.14 -1.86
N SER A 96 -3.65 -13.34 -0.65
CA SER A 96 -2.40 -14.09 -0.47
C SER A 96 -2.58 -15.57 -0.79
N THR A 97 -1.75 -16.08 -1.70
CA THR A 97 -1.64 -17.51 -2.02
C THR A 97 -0.86 -18.27 -0.93
N HIS A 98 -0.87 -19.60 -0.97
CA HIS A 98 -0.06 -20.40 -0.04
C HIS A 98 1.42 -19.97 -0.05
N GLU A 99 2.01 -19.82 -1.24
CA GLU A 99 3.41 -19.39 -1.37
C GLU A 99 3.66 -17.98 -0.82
N CYS A 100 2.76 -17.02 -1.08
CA CYS A 100 2.86 -15.67 -0.49
C CYS A 100 2.94 -15.70 1.04
N ARG A 101 2.21 -16.64 1.66
CA ARG A 101 2.09 -16.77 3.11
C ARG A 101 3.32 -17.46 3.69
N THR A 102 3.73 -18.57 3.08
CA THR A 102 4.91 -19.35 3.47
C THR A 102 6.19 -18.52 3.34
N HIS A 103 6.33 -17.77 2.24
CA HIS A 103 7.52 -16.98 1.93
C HIS A 103 7.32 -15.47 2.14
N CYS A 104 6.41 -15.08 3.05
CA CYS A 104 6.06 -13.68 3.25
C CYS A 104 7.31 -12.82 3.52
N VAL A 105 7.60 -11.86 2.64
CA VAL A 105 8.72 -10.91 2.77
C VAL A 105 8.60 -10.11 4.06
N GLY A 106 7.37 -9.79 4.48
CA GLY A 106 7.07 -9.11 5.73
C GLY A 106 7.34 -9.94 7.00
N LEU A 107 7.71 -11.22 6.87
CA LEU A 107 8.07 -12.10 7.99
C LEU A 107 9.48 -12.68 7.87
N THR A 108 9.96 -12.93 6.64
CA THR A 108 11.17 -13.75 6.41
C THR A 108 12.36 -12.96 5.88
N ALA A 109 12.18 -11.74 5.36
CA ALA A 109 13.23 -11.00 4.67
C ALA A 109 13.84 -9.87 5.50
N GLY A 110 15.17 -9.77 5.52
CA GLY A 110 15.90 -8.63 6.09
C GLY A 110 15.54 -8.36 7.55
N LEU A 111 15.30 -7.09 7.88
CA LEU A 111 14.93 -6.70 9.25
C LEU A 111 13.53 -7.19 9.67
N ASN A 112 12.68 -7.60 8.72
CA ASN A 112 11.29 -7.95 9.03
C ASN A 112 11.15 -9.21 9.90
N LYS A 113 12.17 -10.06 9.94
CA LYS A 113 12.18 -11.29 10.76
C LYS A 113 12.41 -11.05 12.25
N PHE A 114 12.89 -9.87 12.63
CA PHE A 114 13.21 -9.60 14.02
C PHE A 114 11.95 -9.41 14.87
N PRO A 115 11.91 -9.96 16.10
CA PRO A 115 10.72 -9.92 16.96
C PRO A 115 10.16 -8.51 17.16
N ASN A 116 11.01 -7.49 17.31
CA ASN A 116 10.56 -6.11 17.50
C ASN A 116 9.79 -5.57 16.29
N GLN A 117 10.19 -5.94 15.07
CA GLN A 117 9.48 -5.55 13.85
C GLN A 117 8.14 -6.27 13.71
N LEU A 118 8.07 -7.53 14.13
CA LEU A 118 6.82 -8.30 14.18
C LEU A 118 5.85 -7.72 15.21
N LYS A 119 6.34 -7.43 16.42
CA LYS A 119 5.55 -6.76 17.49
C LYS A 119 5.01 -5.40 17.03
N ALA A 120 5.82 -4.60 16.34
CA ALA A 120 5.38 -3.30 15.81
C ALA A 120 4.24 -3.43 14.79
N LYS A 121 4.30 -4.41 13.89
CA LYS A 121 3.23 -4.70 12.92
C LYS A 121 1.94 -5.12 13.61
N ILE A 122 2.02 -5.97 14.64
CA ILE A 122 0.89 -6.37 15.48
C ILE A 122 0.24 -5.14 16.12
N VAL A 123 1.03 -4.27 16.78
CA VAL A 123 0.52 -3.06 17.44
C VAL A 123 -0.18 -2.16 16.44
N ARG A 124 0.43 -1.89 15.28
CA ARG A 124 -0.18 -1.06 14.22
C ARG A 124 -1.51 -1.62 13.76
N THR A 125 -1.57 -2.92 13.47
CA THR A 125 -2.82 -3.57 13.04
C THR A 125 -3.88 -3.53 14.13
N ARG A 126 -3.53 -3.83 15.38
CA ARG A 126 -4.49 -3.78 16.49
C ARG A 126 -4.97 -2.37 16.79
N LEU A 127 -4.10 -1.35 16.73
CA LEU A 127 -4.49 0.05 16.80
C LEU A 127 -5.46 0.42 15.68
N MET A 128 -5.15 0.05 14.43
CA MET A 128 -6.03 0.34 13.29
C MET A 128 -7.42 -0.26 13.47
N LEU A 129 -7.52 -1.48 14.02
CA LEU A 129 -8.78 -2.18 14.18
C LEU A 129 -9.57 -1.73 15.41
N LEU A 130 -8.91 -1.46 16.53
CA LEU A 130 -9.57 -1.20 17.83
C LEU A 130 -9.63 0.29 18.18
N HIS A 131 -8.62 1.08 17.78
CA HIS A 131 -8.51 2.51 18.05
C HIS A 131 -8.27 3.27 16.73
N LYS A 132 -9.12 2.99 15.74
CA LYS A 132 -9.02 3.49 14.36
C LYS A 132 -8.73 5.00 14.25
N GLU A 133 -9.33 5.82 15.10
CA GLU A 133 -9.12 7.27 15.09
C GLU A 133 -7.73 7.66 15.60
N VAL A 134 -7.28 7.06 16.72
CA VAL A 134 -5.93 7.24 17.26
C VAL A 134 -4.88 6.83 16.23
N PHE A 135 -5.11 5.69 15.58
CA PHE A 135 -4.25 5.19 14.51
C PHE A 135 -4.13 6.21 13.38
N TRP A 136 -5.26 6.66 12.83
CA TRP A 136 -5.23 7.56 11.68
C TRP A 136 -4.75 8.97 12.03
N ARG A 137 -5.16 9.56 13.15
CA ARG A 137 -4.59 10.83 13.61
C ARG A 137 -3.07 10.75 13.72
N THR A 138 -2.56 9.68 14.32
CA THR A 138 -1.10 9.48 14.47
C THR A 138 -0.40 9.34 13.12
N VAL A 139 -0.91 8.48 12.21
CA VAL A 139 -0.33 8.29 10.88
C VAL A 139 -0.30 9.61 10.11
N LEU A 140 -1.38 10.37 10.13
CA LEU A 140 -1.50 11.64 9.40
C LEU A 140 -0.57 12.72 9.99
N SER A 141 -0.52 12.88 11.31
CA SER A 141 0.43 13.79 11.96
C SER A 141 1.89 13.40 11.70
N GLU A 142 2.21 12.11 11.61
CA GLU A 142 3.57 11.65 11.26
C GLU A 142 3.91 11.96 9.80
N LEU A 143 3.01 11.67 8.86
CA LEU A 143 3.17 11.99 7.44
C LEU A 143 3.42 13.48 7.23
N PHE A 144 2.60 14.33 7.85
CA PHE A 144 2.75 15.78 7.75
C PHE A 144 4.12 16.25 8.26
N ARG A 145 4.54 15.79 9.43
CA ARG A 145 5.86 16.14 9.99
C ARG A 145 7.01 15.65 9.11
N LEU A 146 6.90 14.45 8.56
CA LEU A 146 7.91 13.91 7.65
C LEU A 146 7.99 14.73 6.35
N GLN A 147 6.84 15.17 5.83
CA GLN A 147 6.78 16.02 4.65
C GLN A 147 7.42 17.38 4.90
N LEU A 148 7.15 18.01 6.06
CA LEU A 148 7.80 19.27 6.42
C LEU A 148 9.33 19.12 6.56
N ASN A 149 9.79 18.01 7.13
CA ASN A 149 11.22 17.81 7.41
C ASN A 149 12.03 17.34 6.20
N HIS A 150 11.39 16.71 5.21
CA HIS A 150 12.08 16.07 4.09
C HIS A 150 11.60 16.53 2.71
N GLY A 151 10.62 17.42 2.65
CA GLY A 151 9.96 17.82 1.41
C GLY A 151 9.05 16.71 0.86
N PRO A 152 8.81 16.68 -0.46
CA PRO A 152 7.91 15.71 -1.08
C PRO A 152 8.27 14.24 -0.78
N LEU A 153 7.26 13.46 -0.41
CA LEU A 153 7.38 12.06 0.00
C LEU A 153 6.90 11.09 -1.08
N ALA A 154 7.43 9.86 -1.03
CA ALA A 154 6.85 8.71 -1.71
C ALA A 154 6.25 7.80 -0.63
N VAL A 155 4.93 7.70 -0.58
CA VAL A 155 4.21 7.03 0.51
C VAL A 155 3.59 5.75 0.01
N ARG A 156 3.82 4.65 0.73
CA ARG A 156 3.27 3.31 0.47
C ARG A 156 2.56 2.77 1.71
N LEU A 157 1.23 2.72 1.70
CA LEU A 157 0.46 2.25 2.85
C LEU A 157 0.32 0.73 2.89
N ASN A 158 0.48 0.07 1.74
CA ASN A 158 0.50 -1.39 1.59
C ASN A 158 1.93 -1.90 1.39
N ALA A 159 2.75 -1.87 2.45
CA ALA A 159 4.09 -2.48 2.37
C ALA A 159 4.00 -4.00 2.12
N TYR A 160 3.13 -4.68 2.88
CA TYR A 160 2.96 -6.15 2.84
C TYR A 160 1.49 -6.59 2.84
N SER A 161 0.55 -5.64 2.71
CA SER A 161 -0.89 -5.87 2.81
C SER A 161 -1.59 -5.58 1.47
N ASP A 162 -2.85 -6.02 1.36
CA ASP A 162 -3.78 -5.72 0.26
C ASP A 162 -4.95 -4.86 0.77
N VAL A 163 -4.73 -4.07 1.83
CA VAL A 163 -5.79 -3.28 2.48
C VAL A 163 -6.26 -2.15 1.57
N ASP A 164 -7.56 -1.91 1.55
CA ASP A 164 -8.16 -0.78 0.88
C ASP A 164 -8.08 0.47 1.76
N PHE A 165 -7.27 1.43 1.31
CA PHE A 165 -7.07 2.72 1.96
C PHE A 165 -7.82 3.86 1.24
N SER A 166 -8.64 3.57 0.24
CA SER A 166 -9.46 4.60 -0.42
C SER A 166 -10.26 5.47 0.57
N PRO A 167 -10.83 4.96 1.68
CA PRO A 167 -11.63 5.81 2.56
C PRO A 167 -10.84 6.87 3.34
N ILE A 168 -9.50 6.73 3.43
CA ILE A 168 -8.62 7.69 4.14
C ILE A 168 -7.80 8.56 3.19
N GLU A 169 -7.82 8.29 1.87
CA GLU A 169 -6.88 8.89 0.93
C GLU A 169 -6.97 10.44 0.94
N LYS A 170 -8.16 11.00 1.24
CA LYS A 170 -8.33 12.46 1.41
C LYS A 170 -7.42 13.07 2.44
N PHE A 171 -7.37 12.46 3.61
CA PHE A 171 -6.57 12.95 4.71
C PHE A 171 -5.10 12.68 4.46
N VAL A 172 -4.78 11.54 3.83
CA VAL A 172 -3.40 11.22 3.45
C VAL A 172 -2.87 12.27 2.50
N ARG A 173 -3.65 12.67 1.48
CA ARG A 173 -3.29 13.72 0.52
C ARG A 173 -3.17 15.09 1.16
N GLU A 174 -4.06 15.44 2.08
CA GLU A 174 -3.95 16.64 2.90
C GLU A 174 -2.63 16.64 3.70
N ALA A 175 -2.28 15.52 4.33
CA ALA A 175 -1.08 15.40 5.16
C ALA A 175 0.24 15.50 4.37
N ILE A 176 0.30 14.97 3.14
CA ILE A 176 1.56 14.89 2.38
C ILE A 176 1.67 15.95 1.26
N GLY A 177 0.60 16.67 0.98
CA GLY A 177 0.54 17.66 -0.11
C GLY A 177 0.59 17.06 -1.52
N THR A 178 0.37 17.92 -2.51
CA THR A 178 0.23 17.54 -3.93
C THR A 178 1.54 17.15 -4.62
N ALA A 179 2.68 17.63 -4.12
CA ALA A 179 4.00 17.30 -4.68
C ALA A 179 4.47 15.89 -4.31
N SER A 180 3.88 15.28 -3.28
CA SER A 180 4.16 13.92 -2.82
C SER A 180 3.37 12.88 -3.63
N VAL A 181 3.89 11.67 -3.67
CA VAL A 181 3.31 10.56 -4.44
C VAL A 181 2.79 9.49 -3.49
N ARG A 182 1.59 8.99 -3.78
CA ARG A 182 1.05 7.76 -3.20
C ARG A 182 1.17 6.65 -4.22
N TYR A 183 1.72 5.52 -3.79
CA TYR A 183 1.80 4.32 -4.60
C TYR A 183 1.57 3.08 -3.74
N ASP A 184 1.07 2.00 -4.31
CA ASP A 184 0.87 0.73 -3.62
C ASP A 184 0.99 -0.47 -4.57
N TYR A 185 1.31 -1.62 -3.99
CA TYR A 185 1.22 -2.91 -4.66
C TYR A 185 -0.05 -3.61 -4.16
N SER A 186 -0.79 -4.24 -5.07
CA SER A 186 -2.04 -4.93 -4.71
C SER A 186 -2.22 -6.22 -5.49
N LYS A 187 -2.72 -7.27 -4.83
CA LYS A 187 -3.17 -8.52 -5.47
C LYS A 187 -4.66 -8.51 -5.82
N VAL A 188 -5.38 -7.43 -5.50
CA VAL A 188 -6.82 -7.28 -5.76
C VAL A 188 -7.04 -6.91 -7.22
N LYS A 189 -7.34 -7.90 -8.08
CA LYS A 189 -7.52 -7.71 -9.54
C LYS A 189 -8.54 -6.63 -9.90
N SER A 190 -9.63 -6.52 -9.14
CA SER A 190 -10.68 -5.53 -9.43
C SER A 190 -10.20 -4.07 -9.36
N ARG A 191 -9.11 -3.78 -8.65
CA ARG A 191 -8.49 -2.43 -8.64
C ARG A 191 -7.84 -2.05 -9.98
N PHE A 192 -7.68 -3.02 -10.88
CA PHE A 192 -7.05 -2.85 -12.18
C PHE A 192 -8.06 -3.01 -13.33
N ASN A 193 -9.37 -3.05 -13.03
CA ASN A 193 -10.39 -3.28 -14.05
C ASN A 193 -10.53 -2.15 -15.07
N GLY A 194 -10.41 -0.89 -14.64
CA GLY A 194 -10.38 0.30 -15.51
C GLY A 194 -8.98 0.70 -15.97
N PHE A 195 -8.90 1.71 -16.83
CA PHE A 195 -7.60 2.29 -17.19
C PHE A 195 -6.97 2.99 -15.98
N ARG A 196 -5.64 3.06 -15.94
CA ARG A 196 -4.89 3.69 -14.84
C ARG A 196 -5.27 5.14 -14.57
N TYR A 197 -5.74 5.85 -15.59
CA TYR A 197 -6.17 7.24 -15.51
C TYR A 197 -7.69 7.39 -15.40
N ASP A 198 -8.43 6.28 -15.35
CA ASP A 198 -9.84 6.32 -15.01
C ASP A 198 -9.96 6.54 -13.51
N PRO A 199 -10.75 7.50 -13.04
CA PRO A 199 -11.18 7.50 -11.64
C PRO A 199 -11.86 6.16 -11.36
N VAL A 200 -11.45 5.49 -10.28
CA VAL A 200 -11.96 4.17 -9.90
C VAL A 200 -13.41 4.34 -9.42
N VAL A 201 -14.36 4.22 -10.33
CA VAL A 201 -15.79 4.23 -9.99
C VAL A 201 -16.12 2.92 -9.27
N SER A 202 -16.58 2.98 -8.02
CA SER A 202 -17.35 1.89 -7.43
C SER A 202 -18.77 2.37 -7.12
N ASP A 203 -19.74 1.86 -7.88
CA ASP A 203 -21.16 1.94 -7.56
C ASP A 203 -21.60 0.58 -6.96
N SER A 204 -22.23 0.65 -5.79
CA SER A 204 -23.43 -0.15 -5.50
C SER A 204 -24.12 0.45 -4.26
N ASN A 205 -25.35 0.94 -4.47
CA ASN A 205 -26.36 1.34 -3.46
C ASN A 205 -26.55 2.84 -3.15
N GLY A 206 -26.34 3.73 -4.13
CA GLY A 206 -27.02 5.05 -4.11
C GLY A 206 -26.60 6.00 -2.99
N LYS A 207 -25.47 5.75 -2.31
CA LYS A 207 -24.73 6.77 -1.57
C LYS A 207 -23.54 7.19 -2.42
N ILE A 208 -23.63 8.39 -2.98
CA ILE A 208 -22.48 9.09 -3.55
C ILE A 208 -21.63 9.53 -2.35
N GLU A 209 -20.67 8.70 -1.96
CA GLU A 209 -19.52 9.20 -1.22
C GLU A 209 -18.62 9.94 -2.21
N LEU A 210 -18.17 11.14 -1.84
CA LEU A 210 -17.25 11.93 -2.62
C LEU A 210 -15.97 11.12 -2.91
N ASP A 211 -15.82 10.66 -4.15
CA ASP A 211 -14.56 10.14 -4.68
C ASP A 211 -13.69 11.32 -5.09
N LEU A 212 -12.53 11.50 -4.45
CA LEU A 212 -11.68 12.69 -4.62
C LEU A 212 -10.89 12.71 -5.94
N GLY A 213 -11.44 12.20 -7.03
CA GLY A 213 -10.95 12.67 -8.33
C GLY A 213 -11.35 14.13 -8.43
N TYR A 214 -10.45 15.09 -8.22
CA TYR A 214 -10.85 16.49 -8.42
C TYR A 214 -10.15 17.16 -9.60
N GLY A 215 -10.80 17.02 -10.74
CA GLY A 215 -11.35 18.19 -11.45
C GLY A 215 -12.82 17.98 -11.83
N PRO A 216 -13.53 19.04 -12.26
CA PRO A 216 -14.91 19.33 -11.89
C PRO A 216 -15.99 18.58 -12.70
N THR A 217 -17.20 18.53 -12.12
CA THR A 217 -18.44 18.09 -12.78
C THR A 217 -19.03 19.16 -13.71
N LYS A 218 -19.83 18.69 -14.66
CA LYS A 218 -20.45 19.34 -15.84
C LYS A 218 -21.24 20.65 -15.67
N SER A 219 -21.24 21.34 -14.52
CA SER A 219 -21.95 22.62 -14.35
C SER A 219 -21.11 23.86 -14.66
N ASP A 220 -19.78 23.76 -14.76
CA ASP A 220 -18.93 24.91 -15.12
C ASP A 220 -18.56 24.92 -16.61
N ARG A 221 -19.28 25.74 -17.38
CA ARG A 221 -19.08 25.98 -18.83
C ARG A 221 -17.78 26.75 -19.18
N LYS A 222 -16.76 26.79 -18.33
CA LYS A 222 -15.52 27.54 -18.59
C LYS A 222 -14.26 26.82 -18.06
N ALA A 223 -13.84 25.74 -18.73
CA ALA A 223 -12.51 25.15 -18.53
C ALA A 223 -11.40 25.98 -19.23
N PRO A 224 -10.18 26.12 -18.66
CA PRO A 224 -9.05 26.74 -19.36
C PRO A 224 -8.51 25.84 -20.49
N LYS A 225 -8.15 26.46 -21.62
CA LYS A 225 -7.50 25.82 -22.79
C LYS A 225 -5.97 25.72 -22.59
N ARG A 226 -5.15 24.93 -23.31
CA ARG A 226 -5.24 23.66 -24.04
C ARG A 226 -3.88 23.40 -24.76
N GLU A 227 -2.69 23.74 -24.24
CA GLU A 227 -1.50 23.82 -25.12
C GLU A 227 -0.18 23.18 -24.69
N LEU A 228 -0.05 22.53 -23.53
CA LEU A 228 1.17 21.74 -23.22
C LEU A 228 1.02 20.19 -23.29
N PHE A 229 -0.15 19.69 -23.65
CA PHE A 229 -0.48 18.24 -23.68
C PHE A 229 -1.30 17.86 -24.92
N SER A 230 -0.98 18.45 -26.07
CA SER A 230 -1.79 18.41 -27.30
C SER A 230 -1.95 17.03 -27.95
N HIS A 231 -1.15 16.05 -27.54
CA HIS A 231 -1.15 14.67 -28.06
C HIS A 231 -1.90 13.69 -27.14
N LEU A 232 -2.28 14.09 -25.93
CA LEU A 232 -3.14 13.30 -25.05
C LEU A 232 -4.61 13.74 -25.24
N PRO A 233 -5.56 12.81 -25.37
CA PRO A 233 -6.96 13.18 -25.54
C PRO A 233 -7.45 14.03 -24.36
N LYS A 234 -8.30 15.02 -24.62
CA LYS A 234 -8.79 15.94 -23.58
C LYS A 234 -9.54 15.19 -22.47
N GLY A 235 -9.09 15.30 -21.21
CA GLY A 235 -9.88 14.92 -20.02
C GLY A 235 -9.27 13.92 -19.04
N TYR A 236 -8.01 13.50 -19.19
CA TYR A 236 -7.41 12.49 -18.32
C TYR A 236 -6.73 13.10 -17.07
N TYR A 237 -7.15 12.66 -15.89
CA TYR A 237 -6.56 13.03 -14.60
C TYR A 237 -5.47 12.02 -14.21
N ALA A 238 -4.39 12.48 -13.56
CA ALA A 238 -3.37 11.58 -13.02
C ALA A 238 -3.94 10.76 -11.84
N PRO A 239 -3.53 9.49 -11.65
CA PRO A 239 -4.05 8.65 -10.59
C PRO A 239 -3.71 9.21 -9.20
N ILE A 240 -4.69 9.22 -8.29
CA ILE A 240 -4.49 9.57 -6.88
C ILE A 240 -3.57 8.55 -6.21
N VAL A 241 -3.52 7.31 -6.68
CA VAL A 241 -2.58 6.29 -6.18
C VAL A 241 -2.00 5.55 -7.38
N HIS A 242 -0.67 5.56 -7.53
CA HIS A 242 -0.01 4.72 -8.52
C HIS A 242 -0.05 3.26 -8.06
N LEU A 243 -0.77 2.42 -8.78
CA LEU A 243 -0.92 1.00 -8.43
C LEU A 243 -0.03 0.12 -9.31
N ALA A 244 0.58 -0.87 -8.69
CA ALA A 244 1.17 -2.02 -9.38
C ALA A 244 0.43 -3.29 -8.96
N TYR A 245 -0.01 -4.08 -9.94
CA TYR A 245 -0.54 -5.40 -9.66
C TYR A 245 0.58 -6.32 -9.22
N SER A 246 0.46 -6.93 -8.04
CA SER A 246 1.44 -7.88 -7.53
C SER A 246 1.07 -9.28 -8.03
N GLY A 247 1.79 -9.78 -9.03
CA GLY A 247 1.60 -11.14 -9.54
C GLY A 247 1.76 -12.19 -8.46
N ARG A 248 0.95 -13.25 -8.56
CA ARG A 248 0.80 -14.30 -7.54
C ARG A 248 1.47 -15.62 -7.95
N GLY A 249 2.31 -15.57 -8.98
CA GLY A 249 3.02 -16.70 -9.56
C GLY A 249 2.35 -17.21 -10.85
N PRO A 250 3.11 -17.89 -11.72
CA PRO A 250 2.68 -18.30 -13.06
C PRO A 250 1.45 -19.22 -13.06
N LYS A 251 1.23 -19.98 -11.98
CA LYS A 251 0.03 -20.82 -11.82
C LYS A 251 -1.27 -20.00 -11.68
N PHE A 252 -1.18 -18.80 -11.10
CA PHE A 252 -2.35 -17.99 -10.76
C PHE A 252 -2.57 -16.82 -11.70
N ASP A 253 -1.47 -16.24 -12.21
CA ASP A 253 -1.50 -15.11 -13.13
C ASP A 253 -0.51 -15.37 -14.27
N GLY A 254 -1.04 -15.77 -15.42
CA GLY A 254 -0.25 -16.06 -16.62
C GLY A 254 0.09 -14.80 -17.44
N PRO A 255 1.05 -14.87 -18.38
CA PRO A 255 1.48 -13.72 -19.16
C PRO A 255 0.36 -12.96 -19.89
N GLU A 256 -0.63 -13.68 -20.43
CA GLU A 256 -1.79 -13.07 -21.09
C GLU A 256 -2.59 -12.18 -20.14
N GLU A 257 -2.91 -12.70 -18.94
CA GLU A 257 -3.64 -11.94 -17.93
C GLU A 257 -2.83 -10.74 -17.43
N LEU A 258 -1.53 -10.93 -17.19
CA LEU A 258 -0.66 -9.84 -16.75
C LEU A 258 -0.54 -8.76 -17.83
N ASN A 259 -0.41 -9.14 -19.10
CA ASN A 259 -0.39 -8.21 -20.22
C ASN A 259 -1.71 -7.43 -20.33
N SER A 260 -2.87 -8.04 -20.04
CA SER A 260 -4.16 -7.31 -20.00
C SER A 260 -4.21 -6.19 -18.95
N ILE A 261 -3.46 -6.33 -17.85
CA ILE A 261 -3.32 -5.28 -16.82
C ILE A 261 -2.41 -4.16 -17.34
N LEU A 262 -1.32 -4.52 -18.02
CA LEU A 262 -0.41 -3.56 -18.64
C LEU A 262 -1.08 -2.78 -19.78
N ASP A 263 -1.95 -3.41 -20.56
CA ASP A 263 -2.74 -2.78 -21.64
C ASP A 263 -3.69 -1.69 -21.12
N ARG A 264 -4.08 -1.78 -19.85
CA ARG A 264 -4.85 -0.75 -19.16
C ARG A 264 -3.97 0.37 -18.57
N GLY A 265 -2.67 0.36 -18.87
CA GLY A 265 -1.68 1.36 -18.43
C GLY A 265 -1.14 1.12 -17.01
N HIS A 266 -1.61 0.10 -16.30
CA HIS A 266 -1.11 -0.26 -14.98
C HIS A 266 0.26 -0.91 -15.07
N ASN A 267 0.98 -0.94 -13.96
CA ASN A 267 2.21 -1.72 -13.85
C ASN A 267 1.91 -3.10 -13.25
N VAL A 268 2.77 -4.07 -13.56
CA VAL A 268 2.69 -5.42 -13.00
C VAL A 268 4.02 -5.77 -12.35
N ALA A 269 4.02 -6.04 -11.05
CA ALA A 269 5.19 -6.51 -10.34
C ALA A 269 5.20 -8.03 -10.21
N ILE A 270 6.29 -8.66 -10.66
CA ILE A 270 6.48 -10.11 -10.57
C ILE A 270 7.87 -10.45 -10.04
N ILE A 271 7.99 -11.66 -9.49
CA ILE A 271 9.27 -12.22 -9.06
C ILE A 271 9.76 -13.18 -10.13
N THR A 272 10.96 -12.96 -10.65
CA THR A 272 11.58 -13.86 -11.63
C THR A 272 12.77 -14.60 -11.03
N ASP A 273 13.17 -15.69 -11.66
CA ASP A 273 14.34 -16.49 -11.28
C ASP A 273 15.65 -15.78 -11.62
N GLU A 274 15.63 -14.96 -12.67
CA GLU A 274 16.69 -14.05 -13.06
C GLU A 274 16.15 -12.78 -13.72
N LEU A 275 17.01 -11.77 -13.88
CA LEU A 275 16.64 -10.56 -14.60
C LEU A 275 16.65 -10.86 -16.10
N PRO A 276 15.63 -10.43 -16.88
CA PRO A 276 15.65 -10.60 -18.32
C PRO A 276 16.86 -9.93 -18.96
N THR A 277 17.48 -10.57 -19.95
CA THR A 277 18.57 -9.98 -20.74
C THR A 277 18.03 -9.20 -21.94
N SER A 278 16.83 -9.54 -22.40
CA SER A 278 16.08 -8.81 -23.42
C SER A 278 15.52 -7.49 -22.88
N LYS A 279 15.18 -6.57 -23.79
CA LYS A 279 14.46 -5.33 -23.42
C LYS A 279 13.00 -5.56 -23.04
N THR A 280 12.47 -6.77 -23.26
CA THR A 280 11.06 -7.10 -23.06
C THR A 280 10.88 -8.42 -22.34
N LEU A 281 9.91 -8.47 -21.43
CA LEU A 281 9.44 -9.67 -20.74
C LEU A 281 8.00 -9.93 -21.17
N PHE A 282 7.71 -11.13 -21.67
CA PHE A 282 6.41 -11.49 -22.24
C PHE A 282 5.90 -10.48 -23.30
N GLY A 283 6.83 -9.95 -24.11
CA GLY A 283 6.54 -8.96 -25.15
C GLY A 283 6.31 -7.52 -24.67
N ARG A 284 6.51 -7.23 -23.38
CA ARG A 284 6.30 -5.90 -22.79
C ARG A 284 7.57 -5.35 -22.15
N PRO A 285 7.73 -4.02 -22.05
CA PRO A 285 8.89 -3.45 -21.39
C PRO A 285 8.92 -3.82 -19.90
N TRP A 286 10.11 -3.91 -19.35
CA TRP A 286 10.32 -4.21 -17.94
C TRP A 286 11.40 -3.31 -17.33
N THR A 287 11.44 -3.23 -16.00
CA THR A 287 12.45 -2.50 -15.25
C THR A 287 12.84 -3.27 -13.99
N ASN A 288 14.08 -3.08 -13.53
CA ASN A 288 14.60 -3.70 -12.32
C ASN A 288 14.08 -2.98 -11.07
N ALA A 289 13.04 -3.54 -10.45
CA ALA A 289 12.43 -2.96 -9.25
C ALA A 289 13.18 -3.32 -7.96
N ASP A 290 14.25 -4.13 -8.01
CA ASP A 290 15.13 -4.31 -6.85
C ASP A 290 16.04 -3.10 -6.58
N GLU A 291 16.37 -2.36 -7.63
CA GLU A 291 17.19 -1.15 -7.55
C GLU A 291 16.38 0.05 -7.08
N ASP A 292 15.10 0.14 -7.50
CA ASP A 292 14.25 1.29 -7.20
C ASP A 292 12.75 0.92 -7.10
N ASP A 293 12.23 0.83 -5.87
CA ASP A 293 10.80 0.58 -5.57
C ASP A 293 9.89 1.70 -6.14
N ARG A 294 10.48 2.85 -6.51
CA ARG A 294 9.80 4.00 -7.13
C ARG A 294 9.39 3.77 -8.58
N ALA A 295 9.85 2.68 -9.18
CA ALA A 295 9.49 2.30 -10.55
C ALA A 295 7.97 2.30 -10.78
N VAL A 296 7.17 2.01 -9.75
CA VAL A 296 5.69 2.03 -9.78
C VAL A 296 5.10 3.33 -10.32
N TYR A 297 5.71 4.48 -9.97
CA TYR A 297 5.21 5.80 -10.37
C TYR A 297 6.11 6.51 -11.38
N LYS A 298 7.24 5.90 -11.76
CA LYS A 298 8.13 6.41 -12.81
C LYS A 298 7.76 5.89 -14.19
N TYR A 299 7.17 4.70 -14.25
CA TYR A 299 6.82 4.01 -15.49
C TYR A 299 5.32 3.70 -15.53
N ASP A 300 4.80 3.54 -16.74
CA ASP A 300 3.43 3.13 -17.03
C ASP A 300 3.45 1.93 -17.99
N GLY A 301 2.60 0.92 -17.77
CA GLY A 301 2.55 -0.27 -18.62
C GLY A 301 3.82 -1.14 -18.58
N HIS A 302 4.56 -1.17 -17.47
CA HIS A 302 5.79 -1.96 -17.33
C HIS A 302 5.65 -3.16 -16.39
N TYR A 303 6.41 -4.21 -16.70
CA TYR A 303 6.78 -5.22 -15.71
C TYR A 303 7.81 -4.64 -14.72
N LEU A 304 7.50 -4.68 -13.44
CA LEU A 304 8.41 -4.35 -12.34
C LEU A 304 9.01 -5.65 -11.83
N VAL A 305 10.22 -5.96 -12.29
CA VAL A 305 10.85 -7.27 -12.04
C VAL A 305 11.62 -7.23 -10.73
N LEU A 306 11.38 -8.23 -9.88
CA LEU A 306 11.98 -8.39 -8.57
C LEU A 306 12.67 -9.76 -8.48
N SER A 307 13.76 -9.83 -7.75
CA SER A 307 14.42 -11.09 -7.41
C SER A 307 13.76 -11.74 -6.18
N PRO A 308 13.90 -13.06 -6.00
CA PRO A 308 13.41 -13.75 -4.81
C PRO A 308 14.06 -13.20 -3.54
N LYS A 309 13.27 -13.01 -2.47
CA LYS A 309 13.71 -12.44 -1.18
C LYS A 309 13.29 -13.33 -0.01
N GLY A 310 14.05 -13.23 1.08
CA GLY A 310 13.75 -13.96 2.31
C GLY A 310 13.96 -15.45 2.12
N SER A 311 12.91 -16.24 2.38
CA SER A 311 12.94 -17.70 2.20
C SER A 311 12.54 -18.17 0.80
N LEU A 312 12.15 -17.26 -0.10
CA LEU A 312 11.75 -17.62 -1.46
C LEU A 312 12.98 -17.97 -2.32
N THR A 313 12.96 -19.13 -2.96
CA THR A 313 14.04 -19.59 -3.86
C THR A 313 13.63 -19.45 -5.33
N LYS A 314 14.61 -19.40 -6.24
CA LYS A 314 14.39 -19.27 -7.70
C LYS A 314 13.53 -20.39 -8.30
N ASN A 315 13.59 -21.59 -7.71
CA ASN A 315 12.85 -22.77 -8.19
C ASN A 315 11.44 -22.88 -7.59
N ASN A 316 11.00 -21.90 -6.79
CA ASN A 316 9.68 -21.92 -6.19
C ASN A 316 8.59 -21.63 -7.25
N LYS A 317 7.43 -22.27 -7.12
CA LYS A 317 6.27 -22.14 -8.05
C LYS A 317 5.68 -20.73 -8.13
N PHE A 318 6.04 -19.83 -7.22
CA PHE A 318 5.69 -18.42 -7.23
C PHE A 318 6.56 -17.59 -8.17
N VAL A 319 7.73 -18.11 -8.56
CA VAL A 319 8.73 -17.42 -9.37
C VAL A 319 8.46 -17.70 -10.86
N TYR A 320 8.40 -16.64 -11.65
CA TYR A 320 8.26 -16.72 -13.10
C TYR A 320 9.62 -17.08 -13.71
N GLN A 321 9.62 -18.06 -14.61
CA GLN A 321 10.81 -18.43 -15.35
C GLN A 321 10.98 -17.44 -16.51
N VAL A 322 12.14 -16.80 -16.57
CA VAL A 322 12.53 -16.03 -17.75
C VAL A 322 13.07 -17.02 -18.77
N GLN A 323 12.42 -17.13 -19.92
CA GLN A 323 12.98 -17.87 -21.04
C GLN A 323 14.06 -17.01 -21.67
N SER A 324 15.32 -17.44 -21.51
CA SER A 324 16.50 -16.87 -22.17
C SER A 324 16.46 -17.04 -23.69
#